data_AF-A0A0Q4FQB3-F1
#
_entry.id   AF-A0A0Q4FQB3-F1
#
_cell.length_a   1.000
_cell.length_b   1.000
_cell.length_c   1.000
_cell.angle_alpha   90.00
_cell.angle_beta   90.00
_cell.angle_gamma   90.00
#
_symmetry.space_group_name_H-M   'P 1'
#
loop_
_entity.id
_entity.type
_entity.pdbx_description
1 polymer ?
#
loop_
_entity_poly.entity_id
_entity_poly.type
_entity_poly.pdbx_seq_one_letter_code
_entity_poly.pdbx_strand_id
1 'polypeptide(L)'
;MMKKKLVVLAFILFAATMYFVFYHKDKTLEYIPENADVVVLVDVKNLTRQYISSLAMHPAQWFDGKSNKKNTISILKSGVKIPDFFQVFHLKNTRYSQWYSIVELTDKQQFLRYLKQEQFISKGKEVFQKDQMYIKINGEKCILSTSDLNSNTGIFQFSGKKPYHAGSFLDGSSGSISFISGRQIRNFSIDLLSDAIEIKNKPDVKDFSRVISKLQQNKFFLEAELDKENIRKFTSFFNKNFADSSQVSHFRTAATLKQVNDTIITYGYDDNFNETEKKTVQKIIQPDYVIALQSSNSEKTQLYFQNEKWMNARNQLTAIPFQPNIMTRTEAGFEIKSTGRPLSLSPSLKENFIFIRNNALLSSSFNSLTAAEKKIISGLDYIFYGNNDQYYYLSLKFKKKELPLILRW
;
A
#
# COMPACT_ATOMS: atom_id res chain seq x y z
N MET A 1 16.94 57.17 -11.08
CA MET A 1 16.75 56.04 -12.03
C MET A 1 17.53 54.76 -11.67
N MET A 2 18.79 54.84 -11.21
CA MET A 2 19.61 53.63 -10.90
C MET A 2 19.04 52.74 -9.78
N LYS A 3 18.47 53.32 -8.72
CA LYS A 3 17.85 52.53 -7.64
C LYS A 3 16.68 51.64 -8.11
N LYS A 4 15.87 52.10 -9.07
CA LYS A 4 14.77 51.31 -9.65
C LYS A 4 15.30 50.16 -10.52
N LYS A 5 16.39 50.37 -11.27
CA LYS A 5 17.04 49.31 -12.08
C LYS A 5 17.69 48.22 -11.21
N LEU A 6 18.27 48.59 -10.06
CA LEU A 6 18.84 47.63 -9.10
C LEU A 6 17.77 46.76 -8.44
N VAL A 7 16.62 47.33 -8.08
CA VAL A 7 15.48 46.56 -7.52
C VAL A 7 14.94 45.56 -8.54
N VAL A 8 14.83 45.95 -9.81
CA VAL A 8 14.40 45.04 -10.89
C VAL A 8 15.42 43.92 -11.11
N LEU A 9 16.72 44.22 -11.13
CA LEU A 9 17.77 43.20 -11.27
C LEU A 9 17.76 42.21 -10.08
N ALA A 10 17.61 42.73 -8.85
CA ALA A 10 17.50 41.90 -7.66
C ALA A 10 16.27 40.98 -7.71
N PHE A 11 15.13 41.50 -8.19
CA PHE A 11 13.93 40.70 -8.39
C PHE A 11 14.12 39.60 -9.44
N ILE A 12 14.80 39.89 -10.56
CA ILE A 12 15.11 38.90 -11.60
C ILE A 12 16.04 37.81 -11.04
N LEU A 13 17.10 38.19 -10.31
CA LEU A 13 18.00 37.24 -9.67
C LEU A 13 17.26 36.38 -8.64
N PHE A 14 16.36 36.96 -7.87
CA PHE A 14 15.53 36.23 -6.93
C PHE A 14 14.59 35.24 -7.63
N ALA A 15 13.91 35.68 -8.70
CA ALA A 15 13.04 34.83 -9.51
C ALA A 15 13.80 33.69 -10.19
N ALA A 16 14.98 33.96 -10.75
CA ALA A 16 15.87 32.95 -11.32
C ALA A 16 16.33 31.93 -10.27
N THR A 17 16.69 32.41 -9.08
CA THR A 17 17.06 31.54 -7.95
C THR A 17 15.89 30.65 -7.54
N MET A 18 14.69 31.22 -7.38
CA MET A 18 13.48 30.46 -7.08
C MET A 18 13.15 29.43 -8.17
N TYR A 19 13.31 29.79 -9.44
CA TYR A 19 13.11 28.86 -10.54
C TYR A 19 14.07 27.67 -10.45
N PHE A 20 15.36 27.91 -10.19
CA PHE A 20 16.35 26.85 -10.12
C PHE A 20 16.12 25.92 -8.91
N VAL A 21 15.77 26.50 -7.76
CA VAL A 21 15.50 25.74 -6.53
C VAL A 21 14.22 24.90 -6.64
N PHE A 22 13.15 25.44 -7.23
CA PHE A 22 11.83 24.79 -7.20
C PHE A 22 11.41 24.09 -8.50
N TYR A 23 11.99 24.44 -9.65
CA TYR A 23 11.50 23.99 -10.97
C TYR A 23 12.55 23.32 -11.84
N HIS A 24 13.81 23.78 -11.84
CA HIS A 24 14.87 23.11 -12.58
C HIS A 24 15.10 21.70 -12.02
N LYS A 25 15.26 20.69 -12.87
CA LYS A 25 15.41 19.29 -12.47
C LYS A 25 16.41 18.59 -13.38
N ASP A 26 17.34 17.86 -12.79
CA ASP A 26 18.05 16.82 -13.52
C ASP A 26 17.13 15.60 -13.67
N LYS A 27 16.82 15.26 -14.92
CA LYS A 27 15.90 14.17 -15.27
C LYS A 27 16.63 12.84 -15.47
N THR A 28 17.94 12.81 -15.27
CA THR A 28 18.76 11.61 -15.41
C THR A 28 18.60 10.71 -14.18
N LEU A 29 18.31 9.44 -14.40
CA LEU A 29 18.13 8.44 -13.34
C LEU A 29 19.29 7.45 -13.37
N GLU A 30 20.34 7.76 -12.59
CA GLU A 30 21.59 6.99 -12.56
C GLU A 30 21.54 5.73 -11.70
N TYR A 31 20.53 5.60 -10.84
CA TYR A 31 20.51 4.61 -9.75
C TYR A 31 19.61 3.41 -9.98
N ILE A 32 18.89 3.36 -11.09
CA ILE A 32 18.05 2.21 -11.45
C ILE A 32 18.92 1.19 -12.22
N PRO A 33 19.16 -0.01 -11.69
CA PRO A 33 19.95 -1.03 -12.37
C PRO A 33 19.17 -1.72 -13.50
N GLU A 34 19.88 -2.38 -14.44
CA GLU A 34 19.24 -3.00 -15.62
C GLU A 34 18.32 -4.17 -15.29
N ASN A 35 18.59 -4.86 -14.18
CA ASN A 35 17.79 -5.97 -13.70
C ASN A 35 16.55 -5.51 -12.91
N ALA A 36 16.25 -4.21 -12.86
CA ALA A 36 15.01 -3.73 -12.27
C ALA A 36 13.79 -4.16 -13.13
N ASP A 37 12.73 -4.63 -12.46
CA ASP A 37 11.43 -4.94 -13.06
C ASP A 37 10.31 -4.02 -12.58
N VAL A 38 10.46 -3.40 -11.41
CA VAL A 38 9.54 -2.37 -10.90
C VAL A 38 10.34 -1.17 -10.40
N VAL A 39 9.87 0.02 -10.75
CA VAL A 39 10.44 1.29 -10.29
C VAL A 39 9.31 2.14 -9.72
N VAL A 40 9.48 2.61 -8.50
CA VAL A 40 8.69 3.69 -7.91
C VAL A 40 9.53 4.96 -7.96
N LEU A 41 9.01 5.97 -8.65
CA LEU A 41 9.68 7.26 -8.79
C LEU A 41 8.86 8.34 -8.10
N VAL A 42 9.50 9.15 -7.27
CA VAL A 42 8.84 10.25 -6.57
C VAL A 42 9.48 11.57 -6.97
N ASP A 43 8.66 12.52 -7.43
CA ASP A 43 9.11 13.84 -7.82
C ASP A 43 9.22 14.75 -6.59
N VAL A 44 10.42 14.81 -6.02
CA VAL A 44 10.68 15.47 -4.74
C VAL A 44 10.39 16.97 -4.82
N LYS A 45 10.75 17.62 -5.93
CA LYS A 45 10.47 19.05 -6.13
C LYS A 45 8.98 19.31 -6.32
N ASN A 46 8.24 18.44 -7.00
CA ASN A 46 6.78 18.58 -7.12
C ASN A 46 6.10 18.47 -5.76
N LEU A 47 6.46 17.45 -4.98
CA LEU A 47 5.99 17.31 -3.60
C LEU A 47 6.37 18.49 -2.71
N THR A 48 7.60 19.01 -2.84
CA THR A 48 8.05 20.17 -2.08
C THR A 48 7.21 21.41 -2.40
N ARG A 49 6.89 21.65 -3.68
CA ARG A 49 5.99 22.74 -4.08
C ARG A 49 4.58 22.56 -3.53
N GLN A 50 4.03 21.34 -3.59
CA GLN A 50 2.72 21.03 -3.00
C GLN A 50 2.72 21.26 -1.48
N TYR A 51 3.79 20.86 -0.79
CA TYR A 51 3.95 21.07 0.64
C TYR A 51 3.97 22.56 0.99
N ILE A 52 4.81 23.36 0.30
CA ILE A 52 4.90 24.80 0.55
C ILE A 52 3.58 25.50 0.23
N SER A 53 2.95 25.15 -0.88
CA SER A 53 1.65 25.71 -1.24
C SER A 53 0.58 25.35 -0.21
N SER A 54 0.57 24.11 0.28
CA SER A 54 -0.35 23.67 1.34
C SER A 54 -0.07 24.43 2.63
N LEU A 55 1.19 24.49 3.06
CA LEU A 55 1.59 25.21 4.26
C LEU A 55 1.17 26.68 4.18
N ALA A 56 1.29 27.32 3.02
CA ALA A 56 0.88 28.70 2.82
C ALA A 56 -0.63 28.93 2.98
N MET A 57 -1.45 27.93 2.66
CA MET A 57 -2.89 27.96 2.88
C MET A 57 -3.29 27.68 4.34
N HIS A 58 -2.34 27.28 5.20
CA HIS A 58 -2.60 26.94 6.61
C HIS A 58 -1.68 27.73 7.56
N PRO A 59 -1.90 29.06 7.70
CA PRO A 59 -1.02 29.93 8.50
C PRO A 59 -0.96 29.55 9.99
N ALA A 60 -1.99 28.90 10.54
CA ALA A 60 -1.95 28.37 11.91
C ALA A 60 -0.77 27.41 12.13
N GLN A 61 -0.39 26.62 11.11
CA GLN A 61 0.75 25.71 11.18
C GLN A 61 2.11 26.41 11.18
N TRP A 62 2.17 27.69 10.78
CA TRP A 62 3.42 28.45 10.81
C TRP A 62 3.87 28.75 12.24
N PHE A 63 2.90 28.88 13.15
CA PHE A 63 3.11 29.32 14.52
C PHE A 63 2.97 28.18 15.55
N ASP A 64 2.40 27.03 15.16
CA ASP A 64 2.22 25.85 16.01
C ASP A 64 3.55 25.13 16.39
N GLY A 65 4.67 25.52 15.78
CA GLY A 65 5.97 24.85 15.92
C GLY A 65 6.86 25.27 17.10
N LYS A 66 6.44 26.21 17.97
CA LYS A 66 7.29 26.75 19.05
C LYS A 66 7.08 26.10 20.42
N SER A 67 6.91 24.78 20.49
CA SER A 67 7.03 24.06 21.77
C SER A 67 7.95 22.82 21.68
N ASN A 68 9.11 22.92 22.35
CA ASN A 68 9.96 21.83 22.88
C ASN A 68 10.14 20.54 22.05
N LYS A 69 10.57 20.62 20.78
CA LYS A 69 11.23 19.46 20.15
C LYS A 69 12.71 19.45 20.52
N LYS A 70 13.11 18.46 21.34
CA LYS A 70 14.52 18.06 21.58
C LYS A 70 15.29 18.08 20.26
N ASN A 71 16.59 18.40 20.30
CA ASN A 71 17.54 18.46 19.17
C ASN A 71 17.51 17.20 18.25
N THR A 72 16.48 17.05 17.44
CA THR A 72 16.33 15.97 16.45
C THR A 72 16.83 16.50 15.11
N ILE A 73 17.91 15.93 14.60
CA ILE A 73 18.40 16.17 13.25
C ILE A 73 17.31 15.73 12.27
N SER A 74 16.78 16.67 11.49
CA SER A 74 15.84 16.41 10.38
C SER A 74 16.56 15.66 9.26
N ILE A 75 15.84 14.88 8.45
CA ILE A 75 16.37 14.24 7.25
C ILE A 75 17.02 15.24 6.28
N LEU A 76 16.52 16.48 6.22
CA LEU A 76 17.12 17.57 5.42
C LEU A 76 18.50 18.00 5.92
N LYS A 77 18.81 17.73 7.19
CA LYS A 77 20.09 18.00 7.84
C LYS A 77 20.83 16.71 8.20
N SER A 78 20.44 15.59 7.60
CA SER A 78 21.04 14.28 7.91
C SER A 78 22.37 14.04 7.21
N GLY A 79 22.84 14.93 6.34
CA GLY A 79 24.01 14.68 5.50
C GLY A 79 23.71 13.82 4.26
N VAL A 80 22.42 13.63 3.92
CA VAL A 80 21.97 13.03 2.66
C VAL A 80 21.70 14.13 1.63
N LYS A 81 22.19 13.95 0.41
CA LYS A 81 21.82 14.80 -0.73
C LYS A 81 20.40 14.46 -1.15
N ILE A 82 19.49 15.44 -1.06
CA ILE A 82 18.11 15.27 -1.51
C ILE A 82 18.09 15.20 -3.04
N PRO A 83 17.66 14.09 -3.65
CA PRO A 83 17.61 13.98 -5.10
C PRO A 83 16.40 14.72 -5.68
N ASP A 84 16.47 15.09 -6.96
CA ASP A 84 15.31 15.63 -7.68
C ASP A 84 14.20 14.59 -7.84
N PHE A 85 14.61 13.33 -8.04
CA PHE A 85 13.75 12.16 -8.12
C PHE A 85 14.22 11.10 -7.13
N PHE A 86 13.38 10.79 -6.14
CA PHE A 86 13.64 9.68 -5.23
C PHE A 86 13.26 8.36 -5.92
N GLN A 87 14.23 7.47 -6.03
CA GLN A 87 14.15 6.23 -6.80
C GLN A 87 14.08 5.04 -5.85
N VAL A 88 12.98 4.28 -5.90
CA VAL A 88 12.86 2.99 -5.22
C VAL A 88 12.63 1.93 -6.30
N PHE A 89 13.29 0.79 -6.23
CA PHE A 89 13.17 -0.23 -7.25
C PHE A 89 13.18 -1.65 -6.66
N HIS A 90 12.55 -2.55 -7.39
CA HIS A 90 12.58 -3.99 -7.18
C HIS A 90 13.44 -4.63 -8.26
N LEU A 91 14.06 -5.77 -7.95
CA LEU A 91 14.96 -6.48 -8.84
C LEU A 91 14.35 -7.82 -9.26
N LYS A 92 14.53 -8.17 -10.54
CA LYS A 92 14.12 -9.47 -11.07
C LYS A 92 14.69 -10.61 -10.24
N ASN A 93 13.88 -11.64 -10.03
CA ASN A 93 14.24 -12.85 -9.27
C ASN A 93 14.57 -12.59 -7.78
N THR A 94 14.14 -11.47 -7.21
CA THR A 94 14.15 -11.24 -5.76
C THR A 94 12.77 -11.45 -5.16
N ARG A 95 12.67 -11.58 -3.82
CA ARG A 95 11.37 -11.72 -3.16
C ARG A 95 10.61 -10.40 -3.29
N TYR A 96 9.29 -10.47 -3.45
CA TYR A 96 8.41 -9.28 -3.57
C TYR A 96 8.61 -8.23 -2.45
N SER A 97 9.02 -8.65 -1.26
CA SER A 97 9.29 -7.77 -0.13
C SER A 97 10.66 -7.08 -0.18
N GLN A 98 11.49 -7.32 -1.20
CA GLN A 98 12.85 -6.77 -1.33
C GLN A 98 12.87 -5.57 -2.26
N TRP A 99 12.91 -4.40 -1.65
CA TRP A 99 12.97 -3.11 -2.32
C TRP A 99 14.30 -2.44 -1.99
N TYR A 100 14.77 -1.60 -2.90
CA TYR A 100 16.04 -0.92 -2.81
C TYR A 100 15.91 0.54 -3.20
N SER A 101 16.75 1.39 -2.61
CA SER A 101 16.91 2.79 -3.01
C SER A 101 18.36 3.21 -2.77
N ILE A 102 18.84 4.18 -3.53
CA ILE A 102 20.20 4.69 -3.43
C ILE A 102 20.15 6.20 -3.31
N VAL A 103 20.87 6.71 -2.33
CA VAL A 103 21.02 8.13 -2.08
C VAL A 103 22.49 8.49 -1.91
N GLU A 104 22.84 9.70 -2.31
CA GLU A 104 24.18 10.26 -2.10
C GLU A 104 24.29 10.89 -0.71
N LEU A 105 25.49 10.84 -0.14
CA LEU A 105 25.83 11.47 1.14
C LEU A 105 26.68 12.71 0.87
N THR A 106 26.24 13.84 1.41
CA THR A 106 27.06 15.07 1.46
C THR A 106 27.99 15.08 2.67
N ASP A 107 27.57 14.49 3.79
CA ASP A 107 28.36 14.37 5.01
C ASP A 107 28.07 13.03 5.71
N LYS A 108 29.01 12.08 5.54
CA LYS A 108 28.94 10.76 6.16
C LYS A 108 28.90 10.83 7.69
N GLN A 109 29.64 11.74 8.32
CA GLN A 109 29.67 11.83 9.79
C GLN A 109 28.37 12.40 10.34
N GLN A 110 27.75 13.36 9.66
CA GLN A 110 26.41 13.84 9.99
C GLN A 110 25.36 12.73 9.83
N PHE A 111 25.48 11.91 8.79
CA PHE A 111 24.58 10.78 8.56
C PHE A 111 24.71 9.70 9.62
N LEU A 112 25.93 9.34 10.03
CA LEU A 112 26.14 8.40 11.14
C LEU A 112 25.54 8.90 12.46
N ARG A 113 25.62 10.21 12.73
CA ARG A 113 24.96 10.83 13.89
C ARG A 113 23.43 10.74 13.80
N TYR A 114 22.88 11.00 12.62
CA TYR A 114 21.44 10.84 12.35
C TYR A 114 20.99 9.40 12.56
N LEU A 115 21.69 8.40 12.02
CA LEU A 115 21.37 6.98 12.20
C LEU A 115 21.37 6.58 13.68
N LYS A 116 22.36 7.05 14.46
CA LYS A 116 22.44 6.80 15.91
C LYS A 116 21.26 7.45 16.65
N GLN A 117 20.90 8.68 16.31
CA GLN A 117 19.76 9.38 16.89
C GLN A 117 18.44 8.65 16.59
N GLU A 118 18.29 8.16 15.36
CA GLU A 118 17.13 7.38 14.93
C GLU A 118 17.17 5.92 15.40
N GLN A 119 18.10 5.55 16.29
CA GLN A 119 18.19 4.23 16.93
C GLN A 119 18.45 3.08 15.95
N PHE A 120 19.17 3.33 14.85
CA PHE A 120 19.67 2.25 14.00
C PHE A 120 20.79 1.48 14.72
N ILE A 121 20.70 0.15 14.67
CA ILE A 121 21.68 -0.77 15.25
C ILE A 121 22.74 -1.10 14.19
N SER A 122 24.02 -0.90 14.52
CA SER A 122 25.11 -1.32 13.62
C SER A 122 25.24 -2.84 13.60
N LYS A 123 25.36 -3.42 12.40
CA LYS A 123 25.63 -4.85 12.15
C LYS A 123 27.08 -5.10 11.73
N GLY A 124 27.94 -4.09 11.79
CA GLY A 124 29.31 -4.12 11.26
C GLY A 124 29.36 -3.88 9.75
N LYS A 125 30.57 -3.74 9.19
CA LYS A 125 30.81 -3.49 7.74
C LYS A 125 29.99 -2.32 7.15
N GLU A 126 29.81 -1.26 7.94
CA GLU A 126 28.98 -0.08 7.58
C GLU A 126 27.50 -0.39 7.27
N VAL A 127 26.99 -1.51 7.81
CA VAL A 127 25.58 -1.90 7.74
C VAL A 127 24.87 -1.50 9.03
N PHE A 128 23.68 -0.93 8.90
CA PHE A 128 22.82 -0.46 9.97
C PHE A 128 21.40 -0.98 9.76
N GLN A 129 20.71 -1.33 10.83
CA GLN A 129 19.35 -1.88 10.77
C GLN A 129 18.43 -1.20 11.78
N LYS A 130 17.20 -0.93 11.37
CA LYS A 130 16.07 -0.61 12.25
C LYS A 130 14.82 -1.28 11.69
N ASP A 131 14.17 -2.10 12.49
CA ASP A 131 13.01 -2.89 12.07
C ASP A 131 13.32 -3.70 10.79
N GLN A 132 12.55 -3.50 9.73
CA GLN A 132 12.72 -4.14 8.41
C GLN A 132 13.63 -3.33 7.46
N MET A 133 14.16 -2.18 7.89
CA MET A 133 14.98 -1.31 7.08
C MET A 133 16.47 -1.56 7.34
N TYR A 134 17.21 -1.77 6.26
CA TYR A 134 18.65 -1.95 6.24
C TYR A 134 19.29 -0.82 5.44
N ILE A 135 20.40 -0.32 5.96
CA ILE A 135 21.17 0.77 5.39
C ILE A 135 22.62 0.32 5.28
N LYS A 136 23.20 0.42 4.10
CA LYS A 136 24.62 0.16 3.87
C LYS A 136 25.29 1.39 3.29
N ILE A 137 26.32 1.88 3.97
CA ILE A 137 27.14 2.99 3.48
C ILE A 137 28.29 2.40 2.65
N ASN A 138 28.54 2.98 1.48
CA ASN A 138 29.64 2.63 0.59
C ASN A 138 30.23 3.91 -0.03
N GLY A 139 31.28 4.45 0.60
CA GLY A 139 31.86 5.74 0.22
C GLY A 139 30.83 6.87 0.38
N GLU A 140 30.59 7.61 -0.71
CA GLU A 140 29.61 8.70 -0.79
C GLU A 140 28.19 8.23 -1.11
N LYS A 141 27.97 6.92 -1.30
CA LYS A 141 26.66 6.37 -1.62
C LYS A 141 26.11 5.57 -0.45
N CYS A 142 24.80 5.60 -0.30
CA CYS A 142 24.07 4.88 0.72
C CYS A 142 22.96 4.06 0.05
N ILE A 143 22.97 2.75 0.32
CA ILE A 143 21.96 1.82 -0.17
C ILE A 143 20.96 1.58 0.96
N LEU A 144 19.69 1.84 0.68
CA LEU A 144 18.55 1.54 1.52
C LEU A 144 17.91 0.25 1.01
N SER A 145 17.54 -0.66 1.89
CA SER A 145 16.81 -1.89 1.53
C SER A 145 15.83 -2.33 2.59
N THR A 146 14.79 -3.05 2.19
CA THR A 146 13.85 -3.73 3.09
C THR A 146 14.29 -5.17 3.44
N SER A 147 15.50 -5.56 3.05
CA SER A 147 16.06 -6.89 3.32
C SER A 147 17.54 -6.86 3.64
N ASP A 148 18.06 -7.94 4.24
CA ASP A 148 19.45 -7.99 4.67
C ASP A 148 20.42 -7.78 3.49
N LEU A 149 21.36 -6.84 3.69
CA LEU A 149 22.36 -6.43 2.72
C LEU A 149 23.70 -7.18 2.88
N ASN A 150 23.81 -8.05 3.88
CA ASN A 150 25.05 -8.77 4.22
C ASN A 150 25.49 -9.79 3.15
N SER A 151 24.58 -10.28 2.30
CA SER A 151 24.88 -11.30 1.28
C SER A 151 25.13 -10.76 -0.14
N ASN A 152 24.92 -9.46 -0.39
CA ASN A 152 24.51 -8.98 -1.72
C ASN A 152 25.35 -7.84 -2.31
N THR A 153 26.68 -7.89 -2.20
CA THR A 153 27.55 -6.90 -2.86
C THR A 153 27.55 -6.97 -4.39
N GLY A 154 27.13 -8.10 -4.98
CA GLY A 154 27.07 -8.30 -6.43
C GLY A 154 25.72 -8.03 -7.10
N ILE A 155 24.70 -7.60 -6.34
CA ILE A 155 23.32 -7.52 -6.86
C ILE A 155 23.09 -6.30 -7.78
N PHE A 156 23.84 -5.23 -7.59
CA PHE A 156 23.67 -4.03 -8.39
C PHE A 156 24.62 -4.04 -9.59
N GLN A 157 24.18 -4.69 -10.66
CA GLN A 157 24.78 -4.49 -11.99
C GLN A 157 24.25 -3.14 -12.53
N PHE A 158 24.83 -2.04 -12.05
CA PHE A 158 24.69 -0.76 -12.73
C PHE A 158 25.43 -0.88 -14.05
N SER A 159 24.67 -1.04 -15.12
CA SER A 159 25.26 -1.10 -16.44
C SER A 159 25.82 0.26 -16.82
N GLY A 160 26.95 0.25 -17.53
CA GLY A 160 27.45 1.42 -18.24
C GLY A 160 26.59 1.86 -19.43
N LYS A 161 25.36 1.31 -19.61
CA LYS A 161 24.38 1.79 -20.60
C LYS A 161 23.77 3.13 -20.17
N LYS A 162 23.19 3.83 -21.14
CA LYS A 162 22.57 5.16 -20.95
C LYS A 162 21.57 5.12 -19.78
N PRO A 163 21.68 6.07 -18.83
CA PRO A 163 20.76 6.16 -17.70
C PRO A 163 19.31 6.35 -18.18
N TYR A 164 18.37 5.88 -17.36
CA TYR A 164 16.96 6.13 -17.60
C TYR A 164 16.65 7.63 -17.50
N HIS A 165 15.58 8.07 -18.15
CA HIS A 165 15.11 9.45 -18.07
C HIS A 165 13.77 9.51 -17.33
N ALA A 166 13.61 10.42 -16.37
CA ALA A 166 12.43 10.53 -15.52
C ALA A 166 11.12 10.67 -16.30
N GLY A 167 11.15 11.36 -17.46
CA GLY A 167 9.98 11.49 -18.34
C GLY A 167 9.47 10.17 -18.95
N SER A 168 10.26 9.08 -18.89
CA SER A 168 9.79 7.74 -19.30
C SER A 168 8.92 7.08 -18.23
N PHE A 169 8.99 7.56 -16.98
CA PHE A 169 8.32 6.99 -15.80
C PHE A 169 7.20 7.89 -15.29
N LEU A 170 7.35 9.21 -15.42
CA LEU A 170 6.44 10.23 -14.88
C LEU A 170 5.74 11.02 -15.98
N ASP A 171 4.45 11.25 -15.78
CA ASP A 171 3.54 12.00 -16.64
C ASP A 171 3.07 13.31 -15.99
N GLY A 172 3.88 13.91 -15.10
CA GLY A 172 3.57 15.15 -14.39
C GLY A 172 2.88 14.97 -13.04
N SER A 173 2.53 13.73 -12.69
CA SER A 173 2.05 13.32 -11.36
C SER A 173 3.10 13.51 -10.25
N SER A 174 2.71 13.27 -8.99
CA SER A 174 3.60 13.45 -7.82
C SER A 174 4.60 12.31 -7.68
N GLY A 175 4.26 11.15 -8.23
CA GLY A 175 5.12 9.99 -8.37
C GLY A 175 4.55 8.99 -9.37
N SER A 176 5.22 7.87 -9.57
CA SER A 176 4.71 6.77 -10.37
C SER A 176 5.19 5.42 -9.86
N ILE A 177 4.43 4.38 -10.19
CA ILE A 177 4.85 2.97 -10.13
C ILE A 177 4.93 2.49 -11.58
N SER A 178 6.08 2.00 -12.00
CA SER A 178 6.33 1.59 -13.37
C SER A 178 6.86 0.17 -13.43
N PHE A 179 6.26 -0.64 -14.30
CA PHE A 179 6.71 -2.01 -14.58
C PHE A 179 7.56 -2.03 -15.85
N ILE A 180 8.75 -2.62 -15.76
CA ILE A 180 9.72 -2.73 -16.86
C ILE A 180 9.70 -4.16 -17.40
N SER A 181 9.24 -4.31 -18.65
CA SER A 181 9.27 -5.59 -19.38
C SER A 181 10.02 -5.41 -20.70
N GLY A 182 11.29 -5.84 -20.72
CA GLY A 182 12.17 -5.61 -21.86
C GLY A 182 12.36 -4.13 -22.15
N ARG A 183 11.85 -3.65 -23.29
CA ARG A 183 11.88 -2.24 -23.69
C ARG A 183 10.60 -1.47 -23.34
N GLN A 184 9.55 -2.16 -22.89
CA GLN A 184 8.28 -1.54 -22.56
C GLN A 184 8.24 -1.15 -21.09
N ILE A 185 7.83 0.09 -20.83
CA ILE A 185 7.58 0.60 -19.47
C ILE A 185 6.09 0.90 -19.37
N ARG A 186 5.42 0.26 -18.41
CA ARG A 186 4.02 0.50 -18.11
C ARG A 186 3.90 1.33 -16.84
N ASN A 187 3.41 2.57 -17.00
CA ASN A 187 3.35 3.55 -15.93
C ASN A 187 1.99 3.57 -15.24
N PHE A 188 2.04 3.78 -13.93
CA PHE A 188 0.90 4.08 -13.08
C PHE A 188 1.25 5.36 -12.31
N SER A 189 0.56 6.46 -12.60
CA SER A 189 0.74 7.72 -11.88
C SER A 189 0.25 7.61 -10.44
N ILE A 190 0.93 8.32 -9.55
CA ILE A 190 0.59 8.49 -8.13
C ILE A 190 0.28 9.97 -7.91
N ASP A 191 -0.97 10.26 -7.56
CA ASP A 191 -1.42 11.60 -7.21
C ASP A 191 -1.67 11.70 -5.71
N LEU A 192 -1.08 12.72 -5.09
CA LEU A 192 -1.31 13.05 -3.69
C LEU A 192 -2.36 14.17 -3.60
N LEU A 193 -3.55 13.82 -3.12
CA LEU A 193 -4.63 14.76 -2.87
C LEU A 193 -4.66 15.16 -1.38
N SER A 194 -5.54 16.09 -1.02
CA SER A 194 -5.65 16.59 0.36
C SER A 194 -6.02 15.51 1.38
N ASP A 195 -6.78 14.49 0.96
CA ASP A 195 -7.23 13.38 1.82
C ASP A 195 -7.21 12.01 1.12
N ALA A 196 -6.57 11.90 -0.05
CA ALA A 196 -6.41 10.64 -0.75
C ALA A 196 -5.02 10.50 -1.39
N ILE A 197 -4.58 9.26 -1.58
CA ILE A 197 -3.53 8.90 -2.53
C ILE A 197 -4.19 8.08 -3.63
N GLU A 198 -4.05 8.51 -4.88
CA GLU A 198 -4.61 7.83 -6.04
C GLU A 198 -3.52 7.24 -6.90
N ILE A 199 -3.73 6.01 -7.37
CA ILE A 199 -2.84 5.33 -8.32
C ILE A 199 -3.64 4.91 -9.54
N LYS A 200 -3.24 5.38 -10.72
CA LYS A 200 -3.96 5.14 -11.99
C LYS A 200 -3.01 5.00 -13.17
N ASN A 201 -3.41 4.28 -14.21
CA ASN A 201 -2.54 4.06 -15.38
C ASN A 201 -2.82 4.97 -16.58
N LYS A 202 -3.85 5.82 -16.51
CA LYS A 202 -4.20 6.84 -17.50
C LYS A 202 -4.86 8.03 -16.79
N PRO A 203 -4.77 9.27 -17.32
CA PRO A 203 -5.39 10.44 -16.70
C PRO A 203 -6.92 10.46 -16.80
N ASP A 204 -7.50 10.02 -17.92
CA ASP A 204 -8.95 9.99 -18.16
C ASP A 204 -9.60 8.66 -17.74
N VAL A 205 -9.51 8.34 -16.45
CA VAL A 205 -10.16 7.13 -15.92
C VAL A 205 -11.67 7.33 -15.78
N LYS A 206 -12.42 6.25 -16.00
CA LYS A 206 -13.83 6.16 -15.61
C LYS A 206 -13.99 6.61 -14.15
N ASP A 207 -14.86 7.60 -13.93
CA ASP A 207 -15.13 8.11 -12.59
C ASP A 207 -15.87 7.06 -11.75
N PHE A 208 -15.19 6.52 -10.74
CA PHE A 208 -15.77 5.59 -9.77
C PHE A 208 -16.50 6.29 -8.62
N SER A 209 -16.60 7.62 -8.59
CA SER A 209 -17.24 8.38 -7.49
C SER A 209 -18.68 7.94 -7.22
N ARG A 210 -19.44 7.58 -8.26
CA ARG A 210 -20.81 7.05 -8.09
C ARG A 210 -20.83 5.66 -7.43
N VAL A 211 -19.85 4.82 -7.73
CA VAL A 211 -19.71 3.49 -7.13
C VAL A 211 -19.31 3.64 -5.67
N ILE A 212 -18.27 4.44 -5.41
CA ILE A 212 -17.76 4.71 -4.07
C ILE A 212 -18.87 5.30 -3.18
N SER A 213 -19.63 6.29 -3.65
CA SER A 213 -20.68 6.92 -2.84
C SER A 213 -21.79 5.95 -2.43
N LYS A 214 -22.17 5.01 -3.31
CA LYS A 214 -23.12 3.93 -2.97
C LYS A 214 -22.55 2.97 -1.93
N LEU A 215 -21.29 2.54 -2.10
CA LEU A 215 -20.62 1.65 -1.15
C LEU A 215 -20.42 2.31 0.22
N GLN A 216 -20.22 3.62 0.24
CA GLN A 216 -20.10 4.38 1.48
C GLN A 216 -21.39 4.42 2.31
N GLN A 217 -22.57 4.34 1.66
CA GLN A 217 -23.88 4.29 2.35
C GLN A 217 -24.09 2.96 3.10
N ASN A 218 -23.45 1.89 2.65
CA ASN A 218 -23.50 0.59 3.32
C ASN A 218 -22.62 0.58 4.58
N LYS A 219 -22.83 -0.38 5.48
CA LYS A 219 -22.01 -0.58 6.70
C LYS A 219 -21.02 -1.74 6.59
N PHE A 220 -20.88 -2.32 5.39
CA PHE A 220 -19.96 -3.41 5.14
C PHE A 220 -18.51 -2.92 5.27
N PHE A 221 -17.65 -3.77 5.86
CA PHE A 221 -16.21 -3.49 5.89
C PHE A 221 -15.53 -3.95 4.60
N LEU A 222 -16.10 -4.95 3.92
CA LEU A 222 -15.64 -5.45 2.64
C LEU A 222 -16.84 -5.57 1.73
N GLU A 223 -16.74 -5.01 0.52
CA GLU A 223 -17.62 -5.28 -0.60
C GLU A 223 -16.78 -5.47 -1.86
N ALA A 224 -17.12 -6.46 -2.68
CA ALA A 224 -16.49 -6.62 -3.98
C ALA A 224 -17.46 -7.19 -5.00
N GLU A 225 -17.26 -6.82 -6.26
CA GLU A 225 -17.96 -7.34 -7.43
C GLU A 225 -16.92 -7.49 -8.54
N LEU A 226 -16.81 -8.69 -9.13
CA LEU A 226 -15.85 -9.00 -10.17
C LEU A 226 -16.49 -9.85 -11.26
N ASP A 227 -16.23 -9.50 -12.51
CA ASP A 227 -16.54 -10.31 -13.68
C ASP A 227 -15.51 -11.43 -13.90
N LYS A 228 -15.79 -12.30 -14.87
CA LYS A 228 -14.95 -13.44 -15.24
C LYS A 228 -13.48 -13.07 -15.47
N GLU A 229 -13.22 -11.98 -16.18
CA GLU A 229 -11.86 -11.57 -16.53
C GLU A 229 -11.09 -11.08 -15.30
N ASN A 230 -11.76 -10.33 -14.43
CA ASN A 230 -11.17 -9.85 -13.19
C ASN A 230 -11.01 -10.97 -12.17
N ILE A 231 -11.95 -11.92 -12.08
CA ILE A 231 -11.78 -13.15 -11.29
C ILE A 231 -10.52 -13.87 -11.74
N ARG A 232 -10.33 -14.09 -13.05
CA ARG A 232 -9.12 -14.74 -13.61
C ARG A 232 -7.84 -14.01 -13.23
N LYS A 233 -7.80 -12.68 -13.37
CA LYS A 233 -6.65 -11.85 -12.97
C LYS A 233 -6.35 -12.03 -11.47
N PHE A 234 -7.35 -11.89 -10.60
CA PHE A 234 -7.17 -11.98 -9.15
C PHE A 234 -6.81 -13.39 -8.68
N THR A 235 -7.44 -14.42 -9.24
CA THR A 235 -7.19 -15.79 -8.80
C THR A 235 -5.85 -16.30 -9.29
N SER A 236 -5.31 -15.77 -10.40
CA SER A 236 -3.99 -16.16 -10.90
C SER A 236 -2.85 -15.97 -9.89
N PHE A 237 -3.03 -15.06 -8.91
CA PHE A 237 -2.08 -14.85 -7.81
C PHE A 237 -2.09 -15.97 -6.77
N PHE A 238 -3.20 -16.69 -6.62
CA PHE A 238 -3.39 -17.72 -5.58
C PHE A 238 -3.49 -19.13 -6.17
N ASN A 239 -4.24 -19.29 -7.26
CA ASN A 239 -4.42 -20.54 -8.00
C ASN A 239 -4.62 -20.23 -9.49
N LYS A 240 -3.60 -20.56 -10.30
CA LYS A 240 -3.58 -20.32 -11.75
C LYS A 240 -4.73 -21.01 -12.50
N ASN A 241 -5.25 -22.12 -11.99
CA ASN A 241 -6.24 -22.94 -12.69
C ASN A 241 -7.69 -22.65 -12.26
N PHE A 242 -7.90 -21.83 -11.22
CA PHE A 242 -9.23 -21.62 -10.64
C PHE A 242 -10.25 -21.09 -11.65
N ALA A 243 -9.96 -19.96 -12.30
CA ALA A 243 -10.95 -19.29 -13.15
C ALA A 243 -11.32 -20.13 -14.40
N ASP A 244 -10.36 -20.86 -14.96
CA ASP A 244 -10.59 -21.67 -16.15
C ASP A 244 -11.32 -22.99 -15.81
N SER A 245 -11.05 -23.56 -14.63
CA SER A 245 -11.61 -24.85 -14.22
C SER A 245 -12.95 -24.74 -13.49
N SER A 246 -13.14 -23.68 -12.69
CA SER A 246 -14.32 -23.51 -11.85
C SER A 246 -15.57 -23.03 -12.60
N GLN A 247 -15.45 -22.54 -13.84
CA GLN A 247 -16.58 -22.00 -14.62
C GLN A 247 -17.33 -20.82 -13.95
N VAL A 248 -16.73 -20.21 -12.91
CA VAL A 248 -17.28 -19.03 -12.25
C VAL A 248 -17.15 -17.82 -13.17
N SER A 249 -18.28 -17.16 -13.45
CA SER A 249 -18.39 -16.03 -14.37
C SER A 249 -18.60 -14.69 -13.67
N HIS A 250 -19.05 -14.70 -12.41
CA HIS A 250 -19.26 -13.50 -11.62
C HIS A 250 -19.08 -13.79 -10.13
N PHE A 251 -18.49 -12.84 -9.42
CA PHE A 251 -18.19 -12.93 -8.00
C PHE A 251 -18.71 -11.70 -7.30
N ARG A 252 -19.46 -11.89 -6.22
CA ARG A 252 -19.89 -10.81 -5.33
C ARG A 252 -19.68 -11.22 -3.89
N THR A 253 -19.22 -10.29 -3.05
CA THR A 253 -19.14 -10.54 -1.62
C THR A 253 -19.43 -9.28 -0.81
N ALA A 254 -19.98 -9.48 0.38
CA ALA A 254 -20.09 -8.46 1.41
C ALA A 254 -19.75 -9.09 2.76
N ALA A 255 -19.10 -8.33 3.64
CA ALA A 255 -18.79 -8.76 4.98
C ALA A 255 -18.87 -7.63 6.01
N THR A 256 -19.24 -7.97 7.24
CA THR A 256 -19.17 -7.10 8.44
C THR A 256 -18.24 -7.72 9.48
N LEU A 257 -17.63 -6.92 10.36
CA LEU A 257 -16.82 -7.43 11.47
C LEU A 257 -17.58 -7.26 12.77
N LYS A 258 -17.49 -8.28 13.64
CA LYS A 258 -17.93 -8.21 15.03
C LYS A 258 -16.85 -8.76 15.96
N GLN A 259 -16.89 -8.31 17.20
CA GLN A 259 -16.13 -8.90 18.29
C GLN A 259 -17.07 -9.83 19.06
N VAL A 260 -16.64 -11.07 19.30
CA VAL A 260 -17.38 -12.05 20.08
C VAL A 260 -16.52 -12.58 21.22
N ASN A 261 -17.19 -13.01 22.29
CA ASN A 261 -16.55 -13.72 23.39
C ASN A 261 -16.53 -15.20 23.05
N ASP A 262 -15.34 -15.77 22.99
CA ASP A 262 -15.10 -17.18 22.83
C ASP A 262 -14.60 -17.76 24.15
N THR A 263 -15.16 -18.91 24.56
CA THR A 263 -14.88 -19.49 25.86
C THR A 263 -14.04 -20.74 25.68
N ILE A 264 -12.80 -20.69 26.16
CA ILE A 264 -11.91 -21.84 26.22
C ILE A 264 -12.20 -22.57 27.52
N ILE A 265 -12.64 -23.82 27.40
CA ILE A 265 -12.82 -24.73 28.52
C ILE A 265 -11.61 -25.65 28.57
N THR A 266 -10.91 -25.66 29.69
CA THR A 266 -9.79 -26.56 29.94
C THR A 266 -10.10 -27.39 31.17
N TYR A 267 -9.92 -28.70 31.06
CA TYR A 267 -10.06 -29.62 32.17
C TYR A 267 -8.68 -29.88 32.78
N GLY A 268 -8.59 -29.75 34.10
CA GLY A 268 -7.41 -30.11 34.88
C GLY A 268 -7.81 -31.06 36.01
N TYR A 269 -6.83 -31.43 36.82
CA TYR A 269 -7.08 -32.20 38.04
C TYR A 269 -6.63 -31.38 39.25
N ASP A 270 -7.41 -31.40 40.32
CA ASP A 270 -6.97 -30.86 41.61
C ASP A 270 -5.97 -31.83 42.30
N ASP A 271 -5.47 -31.44 43.47
CA ASP A 271 -4.52 -32.25 44.26
C ASP A 271 -5.12 -33.59 44.73
N ASN A 272 -6.44 -33.74 44.64
CA ASN A 272 -7.19 -34.96 44.97
C ASN A 272 -7.59 -35.75 43.71
N PHE A 273 -7.04 -35.43 42.53
CA PHE A 273 -7.35 -36.04 41.24
C PHE A 273 -8.82 -35.91 40.80
N ASN A 274 -9.55 -34.90 41.29
CA ASN A 274 -10.88 -34.59 40.76
C ASN A 274 -10.75 -33.71 39.51
N GLU A 275 -11.55 -34.01 38.48
CA GLU A 275 -11.63 -33.18 37.28
C GLU A 275 -12.17 -31.79 37.63
N THR A 276 -11.44 -30.74 37.27
CA THR A 276 -11.80 -29.35 37.49
C THR A 276 -11.89 -28.60 36.18
N GLU A 277 -13.00 -27.92 35.96
CA GLU A 277 -13.25 -27.12 34.76
C GLU A 277 -12.73 -25.69 34.94
N LYS A 278 -11.78 -25.28 34.11
CA LYS A 278 -11.30 -23.89 34.02
C LYS A 278 -11.84 -23.22 32.77
N LYS A 279 -12.68 -22.20 32.95
CA LYS A 279 -13.22 -21.35 31.87
C LYS A 279 -12.37 -20.10 31.71
N THR A 280 -11.85 -19.87 30.51
CA THR A 280 -11.20 -18.61 30.14
C THR A 280 -11.95 -17.99 28.98
N VAL A 281 -12.32 -16.72 29.09
CA VAL A 281 -13.01 -15.99 28.01
C VAL A 281 -12.00 -15.16 27.25
N GLN A 282 -11.92 -15.38 25.94
CA GLN A 282 -11.12 -14.58 25.02
C GLN A 282 -12.04 -13.78 24.08
N LYS A 283 -11.63 -12.56 23.73
CA LYS A 283 -12.36 -11.77 22.73
C LYS A 283 -11.74 -11.98 21.37
N ILE A 284 -12.51 -12.52 20.42
CA ILE A 284 -12.05 -12.75 19.05
C ILE A 284 -12.85 -11.91 18.06
N ILE A 285 -12.21 -11.56 16.94
CA ILE A 285 -12.84 -10.82 15.85
C ILE A 285 -13.26 -11.80 14.77
N GLN A 286 -14.51 -11.68 14.36
CA GLN A 286 -15.19 -12.64 13.52
C GLN A 286 -15.94 -11.89 12.41
N PRO A 287 -15.68 -12.20 11.12
CA PRO A 287 -16.49 -11.64 10.04
C PRO A 287 -17.82 -12.37 9.94
N ASP A 288 -18.95 -11.66 9.85
CA ASP A 288 -20.12 -12.24 9.19
C ASP A 288 -19.97 -11.93 7.69
N TYR A 289 -20.21 -12.90 6.81
CA TYR A 289 -20.02 -12.71 5.36
C TYR A 289 -21.04 -13.45 4.50
N VAL A 290 -21.19 -12.94 3.28
CA VAL A 290 -21.90 -13.59 2.17
C VAL A 290 -21.04 -13.49 0.91
N ILE A 291 -20.93 -14.59 0.18
CA ILE A 291 -20.24 -14.70 -1.11
C ILE A 291 -21.23 -15.32 -2.10
N ALA A 292 -21.46 -14.67 -3.23
CA ALA A 292 -22.20 -15.22 -4.34
C ALA A 292 -21.25 -15.46 -5.53
N LEU A 293 -21.28 -16.68 -6.04
CA LEU A 293 -20.55 -17.11 -7.22
C LEU A 293 -21.58 -17.45 -8.29
N GLN A 294 -21.64 -16.68 -9.37
CA GLN A 294 -22.39 -17.11 -10.55
C GLN A 294 -21.51 -18.01 -11.39
N SER A 295 -22.09 -19.06 -11.96
CA SER A 295 -21.34 -20.00 -12.79
C SER A 295 -22.12 -20.33 -14.06
N SER A 296 -21.42 -20.47 -15.18
CA SER A 296 -22.02 -20.94 -16.43
C SER A 296 -22.43 -22.40 -16.40
N ASN A 297 -21.86 -23.21 -15.49
CA ASN A 297 -22.23 -24.61 -15.29
C ASN A 297 -22.05 -25.00 -13.81
N SER A 298 -23.16 -24.99 -13.06
CA SER A 298 -23.13 -25.20 -11.62
C SER A 298 -22.71 -26.62 -11.23
N GLU A 299 -22.93 -27.63 -12.06
CA GLU A 299 -22.49 -29.01 -11.80
C GLU A 299 -20.98 -29.15 -11.93
N LYS A 300 -20.39 -28.63 -13.01
CA LYS A 300 -18.93 -28.64 -13.19
C LYS A 300 -18.22 -27.86 -12.09
N THR A 301 -18.80 -26.72 -11.69
CA THR A 301 -18.30 -25.92 -10.57
C THR A 301 -18.34 -26.71 -9.25
N GLN A 302 -19.43 -27.44 -8.99
CA GLN A 302 -19.55 -28.31 -7.81
C GLN A 302 -18.49 -29.41 -7.81
N LEU A 303 -18.34 -30.12 -8.92
CA LEU A 303 -17.33 -31.17 -9.09
C LEU A 303 -15.92 -30.60 -8.87
N TYR A 304 -15.63 -29.41 -9.40
CA TYR A 304 -14.38 -28.72 -9.16
C TYR A 304 -14.16 -28.43 -7.67
N PHE A 305 -15.14 -27.86 -6.97
CA PHE A 305 -15.02 -27.59 -5.53
C PHE A 305 -14.88 -28.86 -4.68
N GLN A 306 -15.51 -29.96 -5.09
CA GLN A 306 -15.34 -31.26 -4.42
C GLN A 306 -13.94 -31.85 -4.67
N ASN A 307 -13.47 -31.81 -5.91
CA ASN A 307 -12.15 -32.33 -6.31
C ASN A 307 -11.00 -31.57 -5.64
N GLU A 308 -11.10 -30.24 -5.57
CA GLU A 308 -10.13 -29.38 -4.87
C GLU A 308 -10.30 -29.46 -3.34
N LYS A 309 -11.26 -30.24 -2.84
CA LYS A 309 -11.63 -30.36 -1.43
C LYS A 309 -12.04 -29.03 -0.79
N TRP A 310 -12.52 -28.08 -1.59
CA TRP A 310 -13.04 -26.78 -1.15
C TRP A 310 -14.46 -26.89 -0.58
N MET A 311 -15.19 -27.96 -0.95
CA MET A 311 -16.50 -28.29 -0.39
C MET A 311 -16.43 -29.65 0.30
N ASN A 312 -16.87 -29.72 1.56
CA ASN A 312 -16.99 -30.98 2.29
C ASN A 312 -18.38 -31.63 2.15
N ALA A 313 -18.55 -32.84 2.70
CA ALA A 313 -19.83 -33.57 2.68
C ALA A 313 -20.98 -32.87 3.42
N ARG A 314 -20.70 -31.84 4.23
CA ARG A 314 -21.69 -31.00 4.92
C ARG A 314 -21.97 -29.70 4.17
N ASN A 315 -21.54 -29.59 2.91
CA ASN A 315 -21.64 -28.39 2.08
C ASN A 315 -21.02 -27.15 2.74
N GLN A 316 -19.85 -27.29 3.36
CA GLN A 316 -19.11 -26.18 3.93
C GLN A 316 -17.91 -25.86 3.07
N LEU A 317 -17.63 -24.57 2.89
CA LEU A 317 -16.42 -24.09 2.26
C LEU A 317 -15.23 -24.28 3.21
N THR A 318 -14.31 -25.14 2.84
CA THR A 318 -13.12 -25.49 3.63
C THR A 318 -11.91 -24.61 3.33
N ALA A 319 -11.89 -23.97 2.16
CA ALA A 319 -10.84 -23.03 1.75
C ALA A 319 -10.72 -21.82 2.70
N ILE A 320 -11.77 -21.56 3.48
CA ILE A 320 -11.89 -20.45 4.42
C ILE A 320 -12.26 -21.03 5.81
N PRO A 321 -11.29 -21.55 6.59
CA PRO A 321 -11.59 -22.36 7.77
C PRO A 321 -11.90 -21.54 9.03
N PHE A 322 -11.92 -20.21 8.95
CA PHE A 322 -11.99 -19.37 10.15
C PHE A 322 -13.38 -19.31 10.80
N GLN A 323 -14.44 -19.75 10.11
CA GLN A 323 -15.78 -19.86 10.70
C GLN A 323 -16.64 -20.95 10.05
N PRO A 324 -17.60 -21.52 10.83
CA PRO A 324 -18.61 -22.38 10.26
C PRO A 324 -19.45 -21.59 9.23
N ASN A 325 -19.57 -22.18 8.05
CA ASN A 325 -20.27 -21.60 6.92
C ASN A 325 -21.09 -22.66 6.21
N ILE A 326 -22.05 -22.20 5.39
CA ILE A 326 -22.91 -23.06 4.57
C ILE A 326 -22.80 -22.58 3.13
N MET A 327 -22.56 -23.53 2.24
CA MET A 327 -22.53 -23.34 0.80
C MET A 327 -23.80 -23.95 0.20
N THR A 328 -24.63 -23.11 -0.40
CA THR A 328 -25.89 -23.50 -1.02
C THR A 328 -25.79 -23.33 -2.52
N ARG A 329 -26.22 -24.34 -3.29
CA ARG A 329 -26.36 -24.24 -4.74
C ARG A 329 -27.67 -23.51 -5.07
N THR A 330 -27.59 -22.55 -5.99
CA THR A 330 -28.74 -21.83 -6.54
C THR A 330 -28.80 -22.07 -8.05
N GLU A 331 -29.90 -21.68 -8.70
CA GLU A 331 -30.00 -21.77 -10.17
C GLU A 331 -28.87 -21.00 -10.87
N ALA A 332 -28.47 -19.86 -10.30
CA ALA A 332 -27.43 -19.00 -10.85
C ALA A 332 -25.99 -19.44 -10.50
N GLY A 333 -25.80 -20.38 -9.56
CA GLY A 333 -24.48 -20.82 -9.11
C GLY A 333 -24.45 -21.23 -7.64
N PHE A 334 -23.68 -20.51 -6.82
CA PHE A 334 -23.47 -20.83 -5.40
C PHE A 334 -23.55 -19.58 -4.52
N GLU A 335 -24.06 -19.79 -3.31
CA GLU A 335 -24.05 -18.80 -2.25
C GLU A 335 -23.40 -19.40 -1.00
N ILE A 336 -22.38 -18.74 -0.47
CA ILE A 336 -21.68 -19.13 0.75
C ILE A 336 -21.96 -18.09 1.82
N LYS A 337 -22.47 -18.52 2.97
CA LYS A 337 -22.83 -17.65 4.09
C LYS A 337 -22.17 -18.13 5.37
N SER A 338 -21.66 -17.19 6.18
CA SER A 338 -21.34 -17.48 7.58
C SER A 338 -22.60 -17.92 8.32
N THR A 339 -22.48 -18.89 9.23
CA THR A 339 -23.59 -19.37 10.07
C THR A 339 -24.07 -18.37 11.13
N GLY A 340 -23.36 -17.25 11.28
CA GLY A 340 -23.69 -16.17 12.21
C GLY A 340 -24.89 -15.34 11.76
N ARG A 341 -24.74 -14.01 11.78
CA ARG A 341 -25.85 -13.12 11.41
C ARG A 341 -26.09 -13.17 9.91
N PRO A 342 -27.35 -13.29 9.45
CA PRO A 342 -27.63 -13.27 8.03
C PRO A 342 -27.24 -11.92 7.43
N LEU A 343 -26.54 -11.98 6.31
CA LEU A 343 -26.16 -10.82 5.51
C LEU A 343 -26.74 -10.95 4.12
N SER A 344 -27.21 -9.83 3.59
CA SER A 344 -27.69 -9.71 2.23
C SER A 344 -26.71 -8.89 1.41
N LEU A 345 -26.46 -9.33 0.18
CA LEU A 345 -25.63 -8.58 -0.75
C LEU A 345 -26.32 -7.28 -1.18
N SER A 346 -25.57 -6.19 -1.24
CA SER A 346 -25.98 -4.94 -1.90
C SER A 346 -26.38 -5.20 -3.36
N PRO A 347 -27.32 -4.44 -3.96
CA PRO A 347 -27.65 -4.58 -5.39
C PRO A 347 -26.39 -4.55 -6.27
N SER A 348 -26.36 -5.40 -7.30
CA SER A 348 -25.23 -5.44 -8.25
C SER A 348 -25.05 -4.07 -8.89
N LEU A 349 -23.81 -3.59 -8.88
CA LEU A 349 -23.43 -2.33 -9.50
C LEU A 349 -22.98 -2.54 -10.95
N LYS A 350 -22.73 -3.80 -11.37
CA LYS A 350 -22.19 -4.18 -12.68
C LYS A 350 -20.85 -3.50 -12.97
N GLU A 351 -20.02 -3.44 -11.94
CA GLU A 351 -18.70 -2.81 -11.96
C GLU A 351 -17.67 -3.78 -11.37
N ASN A 352 -16.41 -3.65 -11.78
CA ASN A 352 -15.32 -4.45 -11.20
C ASN A 352 -14.63 -3.65 -10.11
N PHE A 353 -14.86 -4.02 -8.85
CA PHE A 353 -14.29 -3.31 -7.72
C PHE A 353 -14.03 -4.19 -6.49
N ILE A 354 -13.13 -3.70 -5.64
CA ILE A 354 -12.93 -4.15 -4.27
C ILE A 354 -12.92 -2.91 -3.38
N PHE A 355 -13.78 -2.87 -2.38
CA PHE A 355 -13.89 -1.78 -1.41
C PHE A 355 -13.69 -2.32 0.00
N ILE A 356 -12.70 -1.78 0.69
CA ILE A 356 -12.35 -2.15 2.07
C ILE A 356 -12.46 -0.90 2.92
N ARG A 357 -13.45 -0.86 3.80
CA ARG A 357 -13.58 0.22 4.79
C ARG A 357 -12.67 -0.07 5.98
N ASN A 358 -11.99 0.97 6.45
CA ASN A 358 -11.26 0.87 7.70
C ASN A 358 -12.24 0.63 8.85
N ASN A 359 -11.92 -0.34 9.70
CA ASN A 359 -12.72 -0.69 10.87
C ASN A 359 -11.77 -0.75 12.07
N ALA A 360 -12.15 -0.18 13.21
CA ALA A 360 -11.32 -0.18 14.42
C ALA A 360 -10.91 -1.60 14.84
N LEU A 361 -11.78 -2.59 14.60
CA LEU A 361 -11.50 -4.00 14.87
C LEU A 361 -10.36 -4.57 14.01
N LEU A 362 -10.08 -4.02 12.83
CA LEU A 362 -8.96 -4.49 11.98
C LEU A 362 -7.61 -4.14 12.61
N SER A 363 -7.49 -2.98 13.25
CA SER A 363 -6.21 -2.50 13.78
C SER A 363 -5.63 -3.39 14.89
N SER A 364 -6.50 -4.03 15.68
CA SER A 364 -6.10 -4.98 16.73
C SER A 364 -5.68 -6.35 16.20
N SER A 365 -6.04 -6.71 14.97
CA SER A 365 -5.76 -8.03 14.39
C SER A 365 -4.39 -8.13 13.72
N PHE A 366 -3.77 -6.99 13.38
CA PHE A 366 -2.48 -6.96 12.69
C PHE A 366 -1.31 -6.85 13.67
N ASN A 367 -0.95 -7.96 14.32
CA ASN A 367 0.15 -8.01 15.28
C ASN A 367 1.55 -7.84 14.64
N SER A 368 1.68 -8.11 13.33
CA SER A 368 2.93 -7.96 12.58
C SER A 368 3.29 -6.52 12.21
N LEU A 369 2.36 -5.58 12.34
CA LEU A 369 2.58 -4.18 11.98
C LEU A 369 3.24 -3.41 13.12
N THR A 370 4.20 -2.57 12.76
CA THR A 370 4.83 -1.58 13.63
C THR A 370 3.82 -0.52 14.08
N ALA A 371 4.15 0.22 15.15
CA ALA A 371 3.30 1.30 15.64
C ALA A 371 3.06 2.41 14.59
N ALA A 372 4.06 2.69 13.75
CA ALA A 372 3.96 3.67 12.66
C ALA A 372 2.99 3.20 11.56
N GLU A 373 3.08 1.94 11.14
CA GLU A 373 2.17 1.35 10.14
C GLU A 373 0.73 1.31 10.67
N LYS A 374 0.54 0.91 11.94
CA LYS A 374 -0.78 0.95 12.60
C LYS A 374 -1.36 2.37 12.60
N LYS A 375 -0.53 3.40 12.88
CA LYS A 375 -0.95 4.81 12.83
C LYS A 375 -1.42 5.20 11.43
N ILE A 376 -0.69 4.84 10.38
CA ILE A 376 -1.07 5.13 8.98
C ILE A 376 -2.40 4.46 8.64
N ILE A 377 -2.53 3.15 8.90
CA ILE A 377 -3.76 2.40 8.61
C ILE A 377 -4.95 2.93 9.41
N SER A 378 -4.75 3.32 10.67
CA SER A 378 -5.83 3.92 11.48
C SER A 378 -6.35 5.25 10.92
N GLY A 379 -5.51 5.95 10.17
CA GLY A 379 -5.84 7.20 9.47
C GLY A 379 -6.64 7.00 8.19
N LEU A 380 -6.66 5.78 7.62
CA LEU A 380 -7.46 5.45 6.45
C LEU A 380 -8.96 5.50 6.79
N ASP A 381 -9.75 5.91 5.83
CA ASP A 381 -11.21 5.77 5.84
C ASP A 381 -11.61 4.53 5.04
N TYR A 382 -11.09 4.39 3.82
CA TYR A 382 -11.27 3.20 3.00
C TYR A 382 -10.15 3.04 1.96
N ILE A 383 -10.06 1.83 1.42
CA ILE A 383 -9.28 1.47 0.24
C ILE A 383 -10.27 1.06 -0.84
N PHE A 384 -10.16 1.64 -2.03
CA PHE A 384 -10.96 1.28 -3.19
C PHE A 384 -10.06 0.89 -4.35
N TYR A 385 -10.30 -0.29 -4.91
CA TYR A 385 -9.77 -0.72 -6.19
C TYR A 385 -10.92 -0.80 -7.19
N GLY A 386 -10.74 -0.21 -8.37
CA GLY A 386 -11.65 -0.31 -9.50
C GLY A 386 -10.90 -0.70 -10.76
N ASN A 387 -11.51 -1.57 -11.56
CA ASN A 387 -11.04 -1.90 -12.91
C ASN A 387 -12.15 -1.67 -13.93
N ASN A 388 -11.77 -1.15 -15.09
CA ASN A 388 -12.62 -1.17 -16.26
C ASN A 388 -11.72 -1.50 -17.46
N ASP A 389 -11.81 -2.69 -18.02
CA ASP A 389 -10.92 -3.18 -19.09
C ASP A 389 -9.43 -3.01 -18.76
N GLN A 390 -8.78 -2.05 -19.43
CA GLN A 390 -7.37 -1.71 -19.28
C GLN A 390 -7.12 -0.59 -18.27
N TYR A 391 -8.17 0.01 -17.71
CA TYR A 391 -8.10 1.11 -16.75
C TYR A 391 -8.08 0.57 -15.33
N TYR A 392 -7.08 0.98 -14.57
CA TYR A 392 -6.90 0.60 -13.17
C TYR A 392 -6.93 1.86 -12.31
N TYR A 393 -7.65 1.79 -11.21
CA TYR A 393 -7.76 2.87 -10.23
C TYR A 393 -7.67 2.30 -8.83
N LEU A 394 -6.72 2.79 -8.05
CA LEU A 394 -6.60 2.50 -6.63
C LEU A 394 -6.66 3.82 -5.87
N SER A 395 -7.53 3.91 -4.87
CA SER A 395 -7.67 5.06 -3.99
C SER A 395 -7.47 4.63 -2.55
N LEU A 396 -6.47 5.23 -1.89
CA LEU A 396 -6.27 5.15 -0.46
C LEU A 396 -6.86 6.43 0.15
N LYS A 397 -8.12 6.37 0.58
CA LYS A 397 -8.80 7.52 1.19
C LYS A 397 -8.49 7.56 2.67
N PHE A 398 -8.09 8.72 3.15
CA PHE A 398 -7.87 9.00 4.56
C PHE A 398 -9.03 9.78 5.16
N LYS A 399 -9.24 9.61 6.47
CA LYS A 399 -10.23 10.38 7.23
C LYS A 399 -10.01 11.88 7.02
N LYS A 400 -11.09 12.60 6.74
CA LYS A 400 -11.03 14.05 6.56
C LYS A 400 -10.57 14.70 7.86
N LYS A 401 -9.58 15.59 7.75
CA LYS A 401 -9.05 16.43 8.84
C LYS A 401 -8.84 17.84 8.30
N GLU A 402 -8.59 18.78 9.21
CA GLU A 402 -8.35 20.19 8.86
C GLU A 402 -7.11 20.36 7.96
N LEU A 403 -6.05 19.61 8.24
CA LEU A 403 -4.83 19.65 7.45
C LEU A 403 -4.88 18.67 6.27
N PRO A 404 -4.29 19.00 5.10
CA PRO A 404 -4.10 18.05 4.00
C PRO A 404 -3.07 16.99 4.36
N LEU A 405 -3.12 15.82 3.71
CA LEU A 405 -2.28 14.66 4.01
C LEU A 405 -0.80 14.98 4.12
N ILE A 406 -0.30 15.83 3.23
CA ILE A 406 1.11 16.22 3.18
C ILE A 406 1.57 16.99 4.44
N LEU A 407 0.64 17.53 5.23
CA LEU A 407 0.90 18.28 6.47
C LEU A 407 0.50 17.52 7.75
N ARG A 408 0.01 16.28 7.67
CA ARG A 408 -0.53 15.54 8.83
C ARG A 408 0.52 14.80 9.68
N TRP A 409 1.81 14.89 9.35
CA TRP A 409 2.85 13.98 9.84
C TRP A 409 3.94 14.67 10.66
#